data_AF-A0A1H5K372-F1
#
_entry.id   AF-A0A1H5K372-F1
#
_cell.length_a   1.000
_cell.length_b   1.000
_cell.length_c   1.000
_cell.angle_alpha   90.00
_cell.angle_beta   90.00
_cell.angle_gamma   90.00
#
_symmetry.space_group_name_H-M   'P 1'
#
loop_
_entity.id
_entity.type
_entity.pdbx_description
1 polymer ?
#
loop_
_entity_poly.entity_id
_entity_poly.type
_entity_poly.pdbx_seq_one_letter_code
_entity_poly.pdbx_strand_id
1 'polypeptide(L)'
;MVVDHLRGPQVSFGDEALTGRLPSELDPWIDRMADLGHELLFTSNGQPSFRDLGILLQLRPNGDRSYSRPVLLGGQWADRDWEALPII
;
A
#
# COMPACT_ATOMS: atom_id res chain seq x y z
N MET A 1 -4.30 22.01 9.62
CA MET A 1 -5.45 21.08 9.70
C MET A 1 -4.92 19.68 9.43
N VAL A 2 -4.91 18.80 10.42
CA VAL A 2 -4.52 17.39 10.19
C VAL A 2 -5.67 16.74 9.43
N VAL A 3 -5.43 16.37 8.17
CA VAL A 3 -6.38 15.57 7.40
C VAL A 3 -6.39 14.19 8.05
N ASP A 4 -7.54 13.77 8.59
CA ASP A 4 -7.70 12.42 9.09
C ASP A 4 -7.46 11.43 7.94
N HIS A 5 -6.36 10.68 8.03
CA HIS A 5 -5.89 9.80 6.97
C HIS A 5 -6.85 8.63 6.70
N LEU A 6 -7.76 8.36 7.64
CA LEU A 6 -8.85 7.39 7.47
C LEU A 6 -10.04 7.96 6.68
N ARG A 7 -10.09 9.28 6.47
CA ARG A 7 -11.17 9.97 5.73
C ARG A 7 -10.85 10.22 4.26
N GLY A 8 -9.78 9.63 3.75
CA GLY A 8 -9.40 9.70 2.33
C GLY A 8 -10.18 8.74 1.43
N PRO A 9 -9.71 8.54 0.18
CA PRO A 9 -10.24 7.49 -0.69
C PRO A 9 -10.17 6.14 -0.02
N GLN A 10 -11.28 5.40 -0.04
CA GLN A 10 -11.36 4.05 0.48
C GLN A 10 -11.13 3.08 -0.68
N VAL A 11 -10.03 2.34 -0.61
CA VAL A 11 -9.64 1.36 -1.63
C VAL A 11 -9.81 -0.04 -1.06
N SER A 12 -10.50 -0.90 -1.82
CA SER A 12 -10.58 -2.33 -1.60
C SER A 12 -10.08 -3.09 -2.82
N PHE A 13 -9.59 -4.31 -2.61
CA PHE A 13 -9.26 -5.27 -3.66
C PHE A 13 -10.17 -6.49 -3.49
N GLY A 14 -11.21 -6.56 -4.32
CA GLY A 14 -12.34 -7.45 -4.05
C GLY A 14 -13.00 -7.08 -2.71
N ASP A 15 -13.13 -8.06 -1.83
CA ASP A 15 -13.72 -7.90 -0.49
C ASP A 15 -12.71 -7.42 0.57
N GLU A 16 -11.42 -7.33 0.25
CA GLU A 16 -10.39 -6.90 1.21
C GLU A 16 -10.25 -5.38 1.20
N ALA A 17 -10.48 -4.73 2.35
CA ALA A 17 -10.19 -3.32 2.51
C ALA A 17 -8.68 -3.10 2.65
N LEU A 18 -8.11 -2.18 1.86
CA LEU A 18 -6.68 -1.87 1.89
C LEU A 18 -6.37 -0.53 2.55
N THR A 19 -7.36 0.33 2.76
CA THR A 19 -7.21 1.63 3.42
C THR A 19 -7.45 1.50 4.92
N GLY A 20 -6.61 2.15 5.73
CA GLY A 20 -6.80 2.23 7.18
C GLY A 20 -6.58 0.92 7.93
N ARG A 21 -5.84 -0.04 7.34
CA ARG A 21 -5.53 -1.33 7.97
C ARG A 21 -4.18 -1.27 8.67
N LEU A 22 -4.03 -2.00 9.77
CA LEU A 22 -2.73 -2.23 10.38
C LEU A 22 -1.87 -3.13 9.48
N PRO A 23 -0.53 -3.07 9.57
CA PRO A 23 0.35 -3.99 8.84
C PRO A 23 -0.04 -5.46 9.05
N SER A 24 -0.27 -5.86 10.30
CA SER A 24 -0.66 -7.23 10.65
C SER A 24 -2.02 -7.66 10.09
N GLU A 25 -2.90 -6.71 9.78
CA GLU A 25 -4.19 -6.99 9.15
C GLU A 25 -4.04 -7.17 7.64
N LEU A 26 -2.95 -6.67 7.04
CA LEU A 26 -2.64 -6.80 5.63
C LEU A 26 -1.82 -8.04 5.31
N ASP A 27 -1.05 -8.59 6.26
CA ASP A 27 -0.20 -9.76 6.03
C ASP A 27 -0.94 -10.90 5.30
N PRO A 28 -2.17 -11.31 5.68
CA PRO A 28 -2.89 -12.38 4.97
C PRO A 28 -3.23 -12.03 3.51
N TRP A 29 -3.48 -10.75 3.21
CA TRP A 29 -3.73 -10.31 1.85
C TRP A 29 -2.43 -10.25 1.03
N ILE A 30 -1.35 -9.75 1.63
CA ILE A 30 -0.02 -9.68 1.03
C ILE A 30 0.45 -11.09 0.66
N ASP A 31 0.39 -12.02 1.60
CA ASP A 31 0.77 -13.42 1.39
C ASP A 31 -0.07 -14.04 0.28
N ARG A 32 -1.39 -13.82 0.28
CA ARG A 32 -2.28 -14.31 -0.78
C ARG A 32 -1.90 -13.75 -2.15
N MET A 33 -1.58 -12.47 -2.27
CA MET A 33 -1.22 -11.89 -3.56
C MET A 33 0.12 -12.46 -4.06
N ALA A 34 1.09 -12.67 -3.17
CA ALA A 34 2.35 -13.33 -3.49
C ALA A 34 2.13 -14.78 -3.95
N ASP A 35 1.26 -15.53 -3.27
CA ASP A 35 0.90 -16.91 -3.64
C ASP A 35 0.19 -16.99 -5.00
N LEU A 36 -0.53 -15.95 -5.39
CA LEU A 36 -1.14 -15.81 -6.73
C LEU A 36 -0.12 -15.43 -7.82
N GLY A 37 1.14 -15.24 -7.45
CA GLY A 37 2.24 -14.95 -8.37
C GLY A 37 2.47 -13.46 -8.64
N HIS A 38 1.80 -12.57 -7.90
CA HIS A 38 2.08 -11.13 -7.97
C HIS A 38 3.41 -10.82 -7.29
N GLU A 39 4.27 -10.04 -7.95
CA GLU A 39 5.60 -9.74 -7.44
C GLU A 39 5.53 -8.76 -6.26
N LEU A 40 5.82 -9.26 -5.05
CA LEU A 40 5.94 -8.45 -3.84
C LEU A 40 7.32 -7.77 -3.79
N LEU A 41 7.30 -6.44 -3.78
CA LEU A 41 8.47 -5.58 -3.62
C LEU A 41 8.35 -4.75 -2.35
N PHE A 42 9.49 -4.29 -1.82
CA PHE A 42 9.52 -3.42 -0.65
C PHE A 42 10.38 -2.20 -0.92
N THR A 43 9.85 -1.01 -0.64
CA THR A 43 10.61 0.23 -0.84
C THR A 43 11.80 0.28 0.11
N SER A 44 12.73 1.21 -0.11
CA SER A 44 13.87 1.42 0.78
C SER A 44 13.47 1.71 2.23
N ASN A 45 12.25 2.23 2.47
CA ASN A 45 11.64 2.43 3.79
C ASN A 45 10.62 1.34 4.17
N GLY A 46 10.69 0.15 3.55
CA GLY A 46 9.96 -1.05 3.95
C GLY A 46 8.46 -1.04 3.62
N GLN A 47 8.01 -0.26 2.64
CA GLN A 47 6.60 -0.21 2.24
C GLN A 47 6.32 -1.31 1.20
N PRO A 48 5.32 -2.18 1.42
CA PRO A 48 5.02 -3.26 0.48
C PRO A 48 4.36 -2.73 -0.79
N SER A 49 4.71 -3.31 -1.94
CA SER A 49 4.23 -2.92 -3.26
C SER A 49 4.04 -4.15 -4.15
N PHE A 50 3.00 -4.12 -4.98
CA PHE A 50 2.75 -5.09 -6.05
C PHE A 50 2.76 -4.34 -7.38
N ARG A 51 3.86 -4.47 -8.12
CA ARG A 51 4.12 -3.66 -9.32
C ARG A 51 3.09 -3.90 -10.41
N ASP A 52 2.81 -5.16 -10.70
CA ASP A 52 1.87 -5.61 -11.71
C ASP A 52 0.42 -5.25 -11.38
N LEU A 53 0.08 -5.14 -10.10
CA LEU A 53 -1.19 -4.60 -9.63
C LEU A 53 -1.23 -3.07 -9.62
N GLY A 54 -0.08 -2.39 -9.76
CA GLY A 54 0.02 -0.95 -9.64
C GLY A 54 -0.33 -0.44 -8.23
N ILE A 55 -0.02 -1.20 -7.18
CA ILE A 55 -0.39 -0.87 -5.79
C ILE A 55 0.87 -0.72 -4.94
N LEU A 56 1.03 0.44 -4.30
CA LEU A 56 1.95 0.65 -3.17
C LEU A 56 1.14 0.84 -1.89
N LEU A 57 1.42 0.06 -0.85
CA LEU A 57 0.78 0.17 0.46
C LEU A 57 1.61 1.07 1.37
N GLN A 58 1.25 2.35 1.44
CA GLN A 58 1.94 3.31 2.29
C GLN A 58 1.44 3.21 3.74
N LEU A 59 2.27 2.69 4.64
CA LEU A 59 2.09 2.67 6.08
C LEU A 59 2.41 4.05 6.67
N ARG A 60 1.38 4.72 7.19
CA ARG A 60 1.47 6.07 7.74
C ARG A 60 1.22 6.07 9.24
N PRO A 61 2.08 6.71 10.05
CA PRO A 61 1.84 6.86 11.48
C PRO A 61 0.57 7.64 11.78
N ASN A 62 -0.20 7.18 12.77
CA ASN A 62 -1.34 7.88 13.36
C ASN A 62 -1.39 7.52 14.86
N GLY A 63 -0.81 8.38 15.69
CA GLY A 63 -0.54 8.10 17.09
C GLY A 63 0.48 6.97 17.23
N ASP A 64 0.16 5.97 18.05
CA ASP A 64 1.06 4.86 18.39
C ASP A 64 1.07 3.72 17.37
N ARG A 65 0.33 3.87 16.26
CA ARG A 65 0.17 2.83 15.23
C ARG A 65 0.39 3.40 13.84
N SER A 66 0.73 2.52 12.90
CA SER A 66 0.76 2.86 11.47
C SER A 66 -0.41 2.20 10.77
N TYR A 67 -1.02 2.92 9.83
CA TYR A 67 -2.14 2.44 9.03
C TYR A 67 -1.83 2.56 7.54
N SER A 68 -2.32 1.61 6.77
CA SER A 68 -2.12 1.56 5.34
C SER A 68 -2.92 2.62 4.59
N ARG A 69 -2.29 3.13 3.53
CA ARG A 69 -2.91 4.03 2.57
C ARG A 69 -2.42 3.61 1.17
N PRO A 70 -3.29 2.98 0.37
CA PRO A 70 -2.92 2.56 -0.97
C PRO A 70 -2.64 3.76 -1.86
N VAL A 71 -1.55 3.68 -2.62
CA VAL A 71 -1.21 4.58 -3.73
C VAL A 71 -1.32 3.75 -5.00
N LEU A 72 -2.19 4.19 -5.91
CA LEU A 72 -2.39 3.54 -7.20
C LEU A 72 -1.42 4.15 -8.23
N LEU A 73 -0.62 3.29 -8.84
CA LEU A 73 0.41 3.65 -9.81
C LEU A 73 -0.09 3.29 -11.21
N GLY A 74 -0.13 4.28 -12.10
CA GLY A 74 -0.39 4.03 -13.52
C GLY A 74 0.81 3.30 -14.14
N GLY A 75 0.56 2.35 -15.05
CA GLY A 75 1.53 1.35 -15.54
C GLY A 75 2.99 1.81 -15.67
N GLN A 76 3.27 2.81 -16.52
CA GLN A 76 4.65 3.27 -16.76
C GLN A 76 5.37 3.86 -15.53
N TRP A 77 4.65 4.25 -14.48
CA TRP A 77 5.22 4.69 -13.19
C TRP A 77 5.55 3.51 -12.26
N ALA A 78 4.77 2.43 -12.31
CA ALA A 78 5.05 1.22 -11.54
C ALA A 78 6.40 0.58 -11.96
N ASP A 79 6.72 0.67 -13.26
CA ASP A 79 7.96 0.13 -13.83
C ASP A 79 9.20 1.01 -13.59
N ARG A 80 9.04 2.33 -13.43
CA ARG A 80 10.16 3.28 -13.44
C ARG A 80 10.55 3.83 -12.08
N ASP A 81 9.57 4.10 -11.21
CA ASP A 81 9.77 5.06 -10.12
C ASP A 81 9.04 4.65 -8.83
N TRP A 82 8.86 3.35 -8.61
CA TRP A 82 8.23 2.84 -7.39
C TRP A 82 9.01 3.23 -6.10
N GLU A 83 10.32 3.52 -6.20
CA GLU A 83 11.15 4.11 -5.13
C GLU A 83 11.09 5.65 -5.06
N ALA A 84 10.79 6.33 -6.17
CA ALA A 84 10.87 7.79 -6.29
C ALA A 84 9.56 8.52 -5.94
N LEU A 85 8.52 7.77 -5.57
CA LEU A 85 7.28 8.37 -5.10
C LEU A 85 7.58 9.17 -3.83
N PRO A 86 7.28 10.48 -3.82
CA PRO A 86 7.54 11.29 -2.64
C PRO A 86 6.56 10.84 -1.56
N ILE A 87 7.05 10.04 -0.62
CA ILE A 87 6.35 9.62 0.59
C ILE A 87 6.34 10.85 1.52
N ILE A 88 5.52 11.85 1.18
CA ILE A 88 5.30 13.07 1.98
C ILE A 88 4.08 12.88 2.86
#